data_AF-A0A7S3JKI6-F1
#
_entry.id   AF-A0A7S3JKI6-F1
#
_cell.length_a   1.000
_cell.length_b   1.000
_cell.length_c   1.000
_cell.angle_alpha   90.00
_cell.angle_beta   90.00
_cell.angle_gamma   90.00
#
_symmetry.space_group_name_H-M   'P 1'
#
loop_
_entity.id
_entity.type
_entity.pdbx_description
1 polymer ?
#
loop_
_entity_poly.entity_id
_entity_poly.type
_entity_poly.pdbx_seq_one_letter_code
_entity_poly.pdbx_strand_id
1 'polypeptide(L)'
;IDHVEFVSCSQPDVDKAAVRFSNFYSLKPDDAKSSVTNSAIHKGLGIGIMITNANNVKVDGNVVFMQQIGGIFMKASHDVTITNNIVGGISTTHLANKNTSSEIVGIDVCNKNQNCRNLVVKNNIVGGCKHIGFLMPAVSCTESSTSYENNLVHSVEYGVFILKSNIVSGCQAFRNFKAYKTVRHGVLTYQGYRTIEVSNIETLDC
;
A
#
# COMPACT_ATOMS: atom_id res chain seq x y z
N ILE A 1 -4.49 17.58 6.26
CA ILE A 1 -4.28 18.05 4.88
C ILE A 1 -5.52 17.65 4.09
N ASP A 2 -6.18 18.59 3.42
CA ASP A 2 -7.43 18.31 2.70
C ASP A 2 -7.56 19.23 1.48
N HIS A 3 -7.97 18.70 0.33
CA HIS A 3 -8.11 19.44 -0.94
C HIS A 3 -6.84 20.17 -1.40
N VAL A 4 -5.67 19.53 -1.27
CA VAL A 4 -4.37 20.12 -1.64
C VAL A 4 -3.75 19.41 -2.84
N GLU A 5 -3.01 20.15 -3.67
CA GLU A 5 -2.17 19.59 -4.72
C GLU A 5 -0.68 19.65 -4.32
N PHE A 6 0.01 18.50 -4.40
CA PHE A 6 1.44 18.38 -4.21
C PHE A 6 2.08 17.98 -5.55
N VAL A 7 2.88 18.88 -6.13
CA VAL A 7 3.54 18.67 -7.43
C VAL A 7 5.04 18.61 -7.25
N SER A 8 5.66 17.59 -7.83
CA SER A 8 7.13 17.44 -7.86
C SER A 8 7.80 17.47 -6.48
N CYS A 9 7.06 16.98 -5.49
CA CYS A 9 7.55 16.72 -4.13
C CYS A 9 8.02 15.27 -4.02
N SER A 10 8.89 14.96 -3.05
CA SER A 10 9.67 13.71 -2.85
C SER A 10 11.03 13.68 -3.55
N GLN A 11 11.98 12.94 -2.96
CA GLN A 11 13.36 12.81 -3.42
C GLN A 11 13.66 11.37 -3.88
N PRO A 12 14.49 11.17 -4.92
CA PRO A 12 14.89 9.84 -5.36
C PRO A 12 15.79 9.18 -4.32
N ASP A 13 15.75 7.84 -4.27
CA ASP A 13 16.66 6.99 -3.49
C ASP A 13 16.70 7.25 -1.98
N VAL A 14 15.69 7.93 -1.43
CA VAL A 14 15.52 8.18 0.01
C VAL A 14 14.06 7.95 0.43
N ASP A 15 13.83 7.64 1.71
CA ASP A 15 12.50 7.52 2.31
C ASP A 15 11.81 8.91 2.53
N LYS A 16 12.07 9.90 1.66
CA LYS A 16 11.46 11.23 1.72
C LYS A 16 10.32 11.33 0.72
N ALA A 17 9.12 10.95 1.19
CA ALA A 17 7.88 11.05 0.42
C ALA A 17 7.38 12.49 0.28
N ALA A 18 6.45 12.72 -0.65
CA ALA A 18 5.82 14.04 -0.83
C ALA A 18 4.97 14.43 0.39
N VAL A 19 4.19 13.48 0.92
CA VAL A 19 3.50 13.60 2.21
C VAL A 19 4.01 12.52 3.15
N ARG A 20 4.41 12.90 4.36
CA ARG A 20 4.95 11.96 5.34
C ARG A 20 4.32 12.14 6.72
N PHE A 21 3.84 11.04 7.29
CA PHE A 21 3.43 10.92 8.69
C PHE A 21 4.45 10.07 9.43
N SER A 22 5.04 10.59 10.51
CA SER A 22 6.05 9.82 11.25
C SER A 22 6.24 10.16 12.71
N ASN A 23 6.66 9.15 13.48
CA ASN A 23 7.12 9.22 14.87
C ASN A 23 6.05 9.68 15.89
N PHE A 24 4.86 9.09 15.85
CA PHE A 24 3.72 9.46 16.70
C PHE A 24 3.33 8.46 17.80
N TYR A 25 4.08 7.38 18.00
CA TYR A 25 3.76 6.29 18.94
C TYR A 25 3.39 6.69 20.39
N SER A 26 3.73 7.90 20.85
CA SER A 26 3.55 8.35 22.24
C SER A 26 2.27 9.15 22.51
N LEU A 27 1.44 9.45 21.50
CA LEU A 27 0.19 10.19 21.71
C LEU A 27 -0.95 9.23 22.05
N LYS A 28 -1.77 9.58 23.05
CA LYS A 28 -2.95 8.78 23.44
C LYS A 28 -3.85 8.53 22.21
N PRO A 29 -4.49 7.35 22.08
CA PRO A 29 -5.28 6.98 20.91
C PRO A 29 -6.33 8.02 20.47
N ASP A 30 -6.85 8.80 21.41
CA ASP A 30 -7.96 9.72 21.19
C ASP A 30 -7.55 11.17 20.85
N ASP A 31 -6.27 11.56 21.02
CA ASP A 31 -5.89 12.99 21.03
C ASP A 31 -5.25 13.52 19.73
N ALA A 32 -4.79 12.66 18.83
CA ALA A 32 -4.16 13.11 17.58
C ALA A 32 -4.53 12.23 16.39
N LYS A 33 -5.41 12.74 15.53
CA LYS A 33 -5.75 12.14 14.24
C LYS A 33 -5.09 12.94 13.12
N SER A 34 -4.17 12.31 12.40
CA SER A 34 -3.55 12.92 11.22
C SER A 34 -4.23 12.44 9.95
N SER A 35 -4.37 13.32 8.96
CA SER A 35 -4.96 12.91 7.69
C SER A 35 -4.43 13.65 6.48
N VAL A 36 -4.47 12.96 5.35
CA VAL A 36 -4.40 13.54 4.00
C VAL A 36 -5.61 13.04 3.21
N THR A 37 -6.45 13.98 2.78
CA THR A 37 -7.71 13.66 2.13
C THR A 37 -7.95 14.50 0.88
N ASN A 38 -8.70 13.94 -0.08
CA ASN A 38 -9.18 14.64 -1.28
C ASN A 38 -8.08 15.41 -2.04
N SER A 39 -6.84 14.91 -2.01
CA SER A 39 -5.66 15.62 -2.48
C SER A 39 -5.06 14.94 -3.71
N ALA A 40 -4.33 15.71 -4.53
CA ALA A 40 -3.58 15.20 -5.66
C ALA A 40 -2.08 15.24 -5.35
N ILE A 41 -1.38 14.12 -5.52
CA ILE A 41 0.06 14.00 -5.25
C ILE A 41 0.75 13.42 -6.48
N HIS A 42 1.55 14.22 -7.20
CA HIS A 42 2.09 13.78 -8.48
C HIS A 42 3.47 14.31 -8.88
N LYS A 43 4.04 13.63 -9.88
CA LYS A 43 5.33 13.96 -10.52
C LYS A 43 6.52 13.97 -9.55
N GLY A 44 6.44 13.19 -8.48
CA GLY A 44 7.52 13.06 -7.50
C GLY A 44 8.58 12.05 -7.94
N LEU A 45 9.81 12.28 -7.49
CA LEU A 45 10.97 11.42 -7.79
C LEU A 45 11.08 10.20 -6.86
N GLY A 46 10.22 10.10 -5.85
CA GLY A 46 10.25 9.06 -4.82
C GLY A 46 8.87 8.46 -4.58
N ILE A 47 8.46 8.48 -3.31
CA ILE A 47 7.18 7.94 -2.83
C ILE A 47 6.16 9.08 -2.70
N GLY A 48 4.91 8.85 -3.08
CA GLY A 48 3.84 9.83 -2.92
C GLY A 48 3.49 10.09 -1.44
N ILE A 49 2.97 9.07 -0.75
CA ILE A 49 2.57 9.15 0.66
C ILE A 49 3.35 8.10 1.46
N MET A 50 3.95 8.49 2.58
CA MET A 50 4.59 7.56 3.51
C MET A 50 4.05 7.72 4.93
N ILE A 51 3.64 6.60 5.51
CA ILE A 51 3.23 6.48 6.91
C ILE A 51 4.27 5.58 7.58
N THR A 52 5.04 6.08 8.54
CA THR A 52 6.12 5.29 9.15
C THR A 52 6.25 5.58 10.62
N ASN A 53 6.19 4.56 11.48
CA ASN A 53 6.23 4.76 12.94
C ASN A 53 5.13 5.72 13.43
N ALA A 54 3.91 5.58 12.89
CA ALA A 54 2.80 6.48 13.17
C ALA A 54 1.53 5.71 13.54
N ASN A 55 0.60 6.41 14.18
CA ASN A 55 -0.69 5.89 14.60
C ASN A 55 -1.83 6.89 14.31
N ASN A 56 -3.05 6.37 14.19
CA ASN A 56 -4.27 7.16 13.97
C ASN A 56 -4.17 8.06 12.71
N VAL A 57 -3.78 7.46 11.58
CA VAL A 57 -3.61 8.15 10.29
C VAL A 57 -4.70 7.76 9.31
N LYS A 58 -5.34 8.75 8.70
CA LYS A 58 -6.33 8.57 7.62
C LYS A 58 -5.79 9.07 6.28
N VAL A 59 -5.73 8.19 5.29
CA VAL A 59 -5.39 8.50 3.88
C VAL A 59 -6.60 8.16 3.02
N ASP A 60 -7.35 9.17 2.58
CA ASP A 60 -8.68 8.94 2.00
C ASP A 60 -9.01 9.83 0.80
N GLY A 61 -9.49 9.23 -0.29
CA GLY A 61 -9.96 10.00 -1.45
C GLY A 61 -8.85 10.73 -2.23
N ASN A 62 -7.59 10.28 -2.14
CA ASN A 62 -6.48 10.94 -2.82
C ASN A 62 -6.22 10.34 -4.20
N VAL A 63 -5.67 11.15 -5.10
CA VAL A 63 -5.12 10.70 -6.38
C VAL A 63 -3.60 10.81 -6.32
N VAL A 64 -2.91 9.66 -6.32
CA VAL A 64 -1.44 9.59 -6.27
C VAL A 64 -0.93 9.05 -7.59
N PHE A 65 -0.29 9.88 -8.41
CA PHE A 65 0.09 9.45 -9.75
C PHE A 65 1.46 9.93 -10.22
N MET A 66 2.06 9.22 -11.17
CA MET A 66 3.36 9.59 -11.75
C MET A 66 4.48 9.77 -10.71
N GLN A 67 4.52 8.89 -9.71
CA GLN A 67 5.67 8.76 -8.79
C GLN A 67 6.69 7.78 -9.38
N GLN A 68 7.97 7.92 -9.03
CA GLN A 68 9.00 7.05 -9.59
C GLN A 68 9.26 5.76 -8.80
N ILE A 69 9.03 5.76 -7.48
CA ILE A 69 9.33 4.61 -6.61
C ILE A 69 8.05 3.98 -6.08
N GLY A 70 7.13 4.78 -5.52
CA GLY A 70 5.95 4.23 -4.87
C GLY A 70 4.79 5.19 -4.75
N GLY A 71 3.57 4.64 -4.68
CA GLY A 71 2.37 5.44 -4.42
C GLY A 71 2.17 5.73 -2.93
N ILE A 72 1.63 4.76 -2.19
CA ILE A 72 1.31 4.89 -0.75
C ILE A 72 2.02 3.78 0.02
N PHE A 73 2.97 4.15 0.88
CA PHE A 73 3.76 3.21 1.67
C PHE A 73 3.42 3.36 3.15
N MET A 74 3.21 2.24 3.83
CA MET A 74 3.01 2.18 5.27
C MET A 74 4.02 1.21 5.89
N LYS A 75 4.70 1.68 6.95
CA LYS A 75 5.74 0.92 7.66
C LYS A 75 5.53 1.04 9.16
N ALA A 76 5.64 -0.08 9.88
CA ALA A 76 5.58 -0.15 11.35
C ALA A 76 4.59 0.88 11.97
N SER A 77 3.30 0.72 11.70
CA SER A 77 2.25 1.70 12.05
C SER A 77 0.97 0.99 12.45
N HIS A 78 0.11 1.62 13.26
CA HIS A 78 -1.16 1.02 13.70
C HIS A 78 -2.32 2.01 13.68
N ASP A 79 -3.55 1.50 13.65
CA ASP A 79 -4.77 2.33 13.57
C ASP A 79 -4.73 3.25 12.32
N VAL A 80 -4.48 2.65 11.16
CA VAL A 80 -4.34 3.37 9.89
C VAL A 80 -5.46 2.97 8.94
N THR A 81 -6.09 3.97 8.33
CA THR A 81 -7.13 3.80 7.31
C THR A 81 -6.63 4.34 5.97
N ILE A 82 -6.59 3.48 4.95
CA ILE A 82 -6.24 3.81 3.55
C ILE A 82 -7.45 3.48 2.69
N THR A 83 -8.23 4.49 2.31
CA THR A 83 -9.53 4.26 1.64
C THR A 83 -9.76 5.13 0.42
N ASN A 84 -10.51 4.63 -0.57
CA ASN A 84 -10.99 5.43 -1.70
C ASN A 84 -9.88 6.15 -2.50
N ASN A 85 -8.63 5.68 -2.45
CA ASN A 85 -7.52 6.30 -3.15
C ASN A 85 -7.36 5.71 -4.55
N ILE A 86 -6.97 6.54 -5.51
CA ILE A 86 -6.57 6.13 -6.85
C ILE A 86 -5.06 6.30 -6.96
N VAL A 87 -4.35 5.23 -7.25
CA VAL A 87 -2.89 5.23 -7.41
C VAL A 87 -2.53 4.76 -8.81
N GLY A 88 -1.70 5.50 -9.54
CA GLY A 88 -1.29 5.00 -10.85
C GLY A 88 -0.14 5.68 -11.57
N GLY A 89 0.29 5.08 -12.67
CA GLY A 89 1.43 5.58 -13.44
C GLY A 89 2.74 5.57 -12.64
N ILE A 90 2.88 4.67 -11.66
CA ILE A 90 4.08 4.58 -10.83
C ILE A 90 5.15 3.86 -11.64
N SER A 91 6.18 4.60 -12.05
CA SER A 91 7.23 4.08 -12.93
C SER A 91 8.48 4.93 -12.84
N THR A 92 9.64 4.29 -12.82
CA THR A 92 10.92 5.00 -12.86
C THR A 92 11.36 5.24 -14.31
N THR A 93 11.73 6.49 -14.61
CA THR A 93 12.53 6.86 -15.79
C THR A 93 14.02 6.86 -15.48
N HIS A 94 14.39 6.85 -14.20
CA HIS A 94 15.77 6.74 -13.80
C HIS A 94 16.19 5.28 -13.96
N LEU A 95 17.24 5.08 -14.76
CA LEU A 95 18.11 3.91 -14.67
C LEU A 95 18.72 3.96 -13.26
N ALA A 96 17.94 3.56 -12.24
CA ALA A 96 18.46 3.37 -10.89
C ALA A 96 19.73 2.53 -11.05
N ASN A 97 20.83 2.97 -10.42
CA ASN A 97 22.07 2.21 -10.40
C ASN A 97 21.71 0.72 -10.22
N LYS A 98 22.14 -0.12 -11.15
CA LYS A 98 21.73 -1.54 -11.33
C LYS A 98 21.81 -2.42 -10.07
N ASN A 99 22.28 -1.90 -8.95
CA ASN A 99 22.50 -2.58 -7.68
C ASN A 99 21.40 -2.34 -6.63
N THR A 100 20.38 -1.53 -6.91
CA THR A 100 19.23 -1.35 -6.02
C THR A 100 17.95 -1.75 -6.75
N SER A 101 17.58 -3.03 -6.67
CA SER A 101 16.28 -3.53 -7.13
C SER A 101 15.19 -3.09 -6.15
N SER A 102 14.91 -1.79 -6.09
CA SER A 102 13.74 -1.30 -5.38
C SER A 102 12.52 -1.70 -6.21
N GLU A 103 11.70 -2.60 -5.67
CA GLU A 103 10.41 -2.95 -6.28
C GLU A 103 9.55 -1.68 -6.36
N ILE A 104 8.99 -1.40 -7.54
CA ILE A 104 8.10 -0.26 -7.76
C ILE A 104 6.68 -0.72 -7.41
N VAL A 105 6.09 -0.09 -6.40
CA VAL A 105 4.85 -0.56 -5.80
C VAL A 105 3.80 0.55 -5.77
N GLY A 106 2.57 0.25 -6.18
CA GLY A 106 1.45 1.19 -6.03
C GLY A 106 1.15 1.45 -4.56
N ILE A 107 0.72 0.42 -3.83
CA ILE A 107 0.43 0.48 -2.39
C ILE A 107 1.23 -0.62 -1.67
N ASP A 108 2.14 -0.21 -0.79
CA ASP A 108 2.93 -1.10 0.08
C ASP A 108 2.48 -0.94 1.53
N VAL A 109 1.93 -2.00 2.09
CA VAL A 109 1.44 -2.06 3.47
C VAL A 109 2.31 -3.05 4.24
N CYS A 110 3.16 -2.52 5.09
CA CYS A 110 3.89 -3.25 6.14
C CYS A 110 4.70 -4.44 5.65
N ASN A 111 5.47 -4.21 4.59
CA ASN A 111 6.53 -5.09 4.13
C ASN A 111 7.67 -5.25 5.17
N LYS A 112 8.52 -6.26 4.96
CA LYS A 112 9.78 -6.54 5.68
C LYS A 112 9.61 -6.78 7.17
N ASN A 113 8.66 -7.65 7.52
CA ASN A 113 8.53 -8.17 8.88
C ASN A 113 8.18 -7.11 9.93
N GLN A 114 7.52 -6.02 9.52
CA GLN A 114 7.18 -4.92 10.40
C GLN A 114 5.88 -5.17 11.18
N ASN A 115 5.81 -4.59 12.37
CA ASN A 115 4.65 -4.73 13.25
C ASN A 115 3.59 -3.69 12.89
N CYS A 116 2.52 -4.12 12.22
CA CYS A 116 1.38 -3.29 11.89
C CYS A 116 0.07 -3.97 12.24
N ARG A 117 -0.87 -3.22 12.82
CA ARG A 117 -2.11 -3.76 13.40
C ARG A 117 -3.24 -2.74 13.28
N ASN A 118 -4.48 -3.22 13.30
CA ASN A 118 -5.69 -2.40 13.15
C ASN A 118 -5.66 -1.59 11.85
N LEU A 119 -5.59 -2.31 10.73
CA LEU A 119 -5.47 -1.72 9.40
C LEU A 119 -6.80 -1.81 8.67
N VAL A 120 -7.21 -0.70 8.05
CA VAL A 120 -8.37 -0.66 7.15
C VAL A 120 -7.90 -0.23 5.78
N VAL A 121 -7.95 -1.12 4.81
CA VAL A 121 -7.56 -0.84 3.41
C VAL A 121 -8.72 -1.18 2.50
N LYS A 122 -9.47 -0.18 2.03
CA LYS A 122 -10.71 -0.42 1.25
C LYS A 122 -10.89 0.50 0.06
N ASN A 123 -11.59 0.02 -0.96
CA ASN A 123 -12.04 0.81 -2.10
C ASN A 123 -10.88 1.54 -2.82
N ASN A 124 -9.65 1.04 -2.72
CA ASN A 124 -8.52 1.64 -3.42
C ASN A 124 -8.40 1.05 -4.81
N ILE A 125 -8.02 1.89 -5.77
CA ILE A 125 -7.75 1.49 -7.15
C ILE A 125 -6.28 1.71 -7.42
N VAL A 126 -5.57 0.68 -7.87
CA VAL A 126 -4.18 0.77 -8.32
C VAL A 126 -4.09 0.37 -9.77
N GLY A 127 -3.52 1.22 -10.63
CA GLY A 127 -3.29 0.82 -12.01
C GLY A 127 -2.17 1.53 -12.76
N GLY A 128 -1.61 0.88 -13.77
CA GLY A 128 -0.49 1.45 -14.55
C GLY A 128 0.81 1.59 -13.75
N CYS A 129 1.00 0.79 -12.69
CA CYS A 129 2.24 0.69 -11.94
C CYS A 129 3.18 -0.33 -12.58
N LYS A 130 4.49 -0.04 -12.62
CA LYS A 130 5.47 -0.84 -13.37
C LYS A 130 5.59 -2.29 -12.89
N HIS A 131 5.74 -2.52 -11.58
CA HIS A 131 5.92 -3.88 -11.05
C HIS A 131 4.68 -4.36 -10.26
N ILE A 132 4.51 -3.92 -9.00
CA ILE A 132 3.51 -4.48 -8.09
C ILE A 132 2.39 -3.45 -7.87
N GLY A 133 1.14 -3.88 -7.96
CA GLY A 133 0.01 -3.03 -7.59
C GLY A 133 -0.12 -2.90 -6.07
N PHE A 134 -0.44 -4.01 -5.40
CA PHE A 134 -0.54 -4.08 -3.95
C PHE A 134 0.49 -5.05 -3.37
N LEU A 135 1.20 -4.60 -2.34
CA LEU A 135 2.02 -5.43 -1.48
C LEU A 135 1.44 -5.37 -0.08
N MET A 136 0.80 -6.45 0.37
CA MET A 136 -0.13 -6.41 1.52
C MET A 136 0.10 -7.59 2.47
N PRO A 137 0.00 -7.41 3.79
CA PRO A 137 0.11 -8.51 4.74
C PRO A 137 -1.22 -9.26 4.85
N ALA A 138 -1.18 -10.57 5.01
CA ALA A 138 -2.34 -11.34 5.41
C ALA A 138 -2.78 -10.98 6.86
N VAL A 139 -4.06 -11.17 7.16
CA VAL A 139 -4.66 -10.92 8.48
C VAL A 139 -4.94 -12.25 9.21
N SER A 140 -5.38 -12.22 10.47
CA SER A 140 -5.82 -13.46 11.13
C SER A 140 -7.04 -14.06 10.41
N CYS A 141 -7.11 -15.39 10.30
CA CYS A 141 -8.32 -16.05 9.76
C CYS A 141 -9.59 -15.71 10.55
N THR A 142 -9.43 -15.40 11.85
CA THR A 142 -10.51 -15.00 12.76
C THR A 142 -10.82 -13.49 12.73
N GLU A 143 -9.98 -12.69 12.07
CA GLU A 143 -10.23 -11.26 11.92
C GLU A 143 -11.40 -11.03 10.97
N SER A 144 -12.17 -9.96 11.22
CA SER A 144 -13.28 -9.57 10.36
C SER A 144 -12.80 -9.43 8.91
N SER A 145 -13.61 -9.91 7.96
CA SER A 145 -13.36 -9.72 6.53
C SER A 145 -13.35 -8.24 6.11
N THR A 146 -13.73 -7.33 7.00
CA THR A 146 -13.79 -5.89 6.74
C THR A 146 -12.45 -5.17 6.82
N SER A 147 -11.33 -5.82 7.18
CA SER A 147 -10.04 -5.11 7.19
C SER A 147 -9.60 -4.77 5.76
N TYR A 148 -9.85 -5.67 4.80
CA TYR A 148 -9.62 -5.45 3.37
C TYR A 148 -10.90 -5.66 2.56
N GLU A 149 -11.26 -4.69 1.73
CA GLU A 149 -12.53 -4.74 1.00
C GLU A 149 -12.50 -3.93 -0.30
N ASN A 150 -13.06 -4.47 -1.38
CA ASN A 150 -13.28 -3.77 -2.65
C ASN A 150 -12.05 -3.06 -3.23
N ASN A 151 -10.86 -3.60 -3.00
CA ASN A 151 -9.65 -3.07 -3.62
C ASN A 151 -9.50 -3.65 -5.02
N LEU A 152 -9.13 -2.79 -5.98
CA LEU A 152 -9.04 -3.10 -7.39
C LEU A 152 -7.62 -2.83 -7.89
N VAL A 153 -7.03 -3.78 -8.60
CA VAL A 153 -5.74 -3.60 -9.26
C VAL A 153 -5.80 -3.97 -10.73
N HIS A 154 -5.20 -3.16 -11.61
CA HIS A 154 -5.13 -3.49 -13.02
C HIS A 154 -3.97 -2.88 -13.79
N SER A 155 -3.65 -3.42 -14.96
CA SER A 155 -2.62 -2.85 -15.85
C SER A 155 -1.27 -2.69 -15.13
N VAL A 156 -0.88 -3.71 -14.36
CA VAL A 156 0.38 -3.82 -13.60
C VAL A 156 1.07 -5.13 -13.95
N GLU A 157 2.37 -5.27 -13.68
CA GLU A 157 3.05 -6.55 -13.91
C GLU A 157 2.51 -7.65 -13.00
N TYR A 158 2.37 -7.34 -11.71
CA TYR A 158 1.82 -8.22 -10.69
C TYR A 158 0.74 -7.50 -9.88
N GLY A 159 -0.44 -8.09 -9.77
CA GLY A 159 -1.59 -7.48 -9.10
C GLY A 159 -1.38 -7.32 -7.61
N VAL A 160 -1.49 -8.42 -6.87
CA VAL A 160 -1.36 -8.45 -5.41
C VAL A 160 -0.30 -9.45 -4.98
N PHE A 161 0.68 -8.98 -4.20
CA PHE A 161 1.59 -9.83 -3.45
C PHE A 161 1.15 -9.90 -1.98
N ILE A 162 0.83 -11.11 -1.53
CA ILE A 162 0.37 -11.38 -0.18
C ILE A 162 1.57 -11.80 0.69
N LEU A 163 1.88 -10.94 1.66
CA LEU A 163 2.97 -11.09 2.62
C LEU A 163 2.51 -11.79 3.88
N LYS A 164 3.38 -12.63 4.43
CA LYS A 164 3.14 -13.25 5.73
C LYS A 164 3.18 -12.18 6.81
N SER A 165 2.13 -12.09 7.61
CA SER A 165 2.15 -11.28 8.81
C SER A 165 2.92 -11.99 9.92
N ASN A 166 3.85 -11.30 10.57
CA ASN A 166 4.61 -11.88 11.69
C ASN A 166 3.94 -11.71 13.04
N ILE A 167 2.93 -10.85 13.12
CA ILE A 167 2.17 -10.65 14.35
C ILE A 167 1.00 -11.62 14.46
N VAL A 168 0.63 -12.29 13.37
CA VAL A 168 -0.43 -13.31 13.34
C VAL A 168 0.19 -14.69 13.44
N SER A 169 -0.11 -15.39 14.54
CA SER A 169 0.23 -16.80 14.69
C SER A 169 -0.87 -17.70 14.12
N GLY A 170 -0.48 -18.86 13.55
CA GLY A 170 -1.43 -19.83 13.02
C GLY A 170 -1.96 -19.49 11.63
N CYS A 171 -3.28 -19.61 11.45
CA CYS A 171 -3.98 -19.42 10.18
C CYS A 171 -4.03 -17.93 9.81
N GLN A 172 -3.60 -17.61 8.59
CA GLN A 172 -3.71 -16.27 8.04
C GLN A 172 -4.68 -16.23 6.85
N ALA A 173 -5.27 -15.09 6.58
CA ALA A 173 -6.21 -14.93 5.48
C ALA A 173 -5.99 -13.67 4.66
N PHE A 174 -6.38 -13.73 3.40
CA PHE A 174 -6.39 -12.61 2.48
C PHE A 174 -7.66 -12.64 1.63
N ARG A 175 -8.43 -11.55 1.64
CA ARG A 175 -9.79 -11.55 1.10
C ARG A 175 -10.15 -10.26 0.38
N ASN A 176 -11.14 -10.33 -0.52
CA ASN A 176 -11.85 -9.19 -1.11
C ASN A 176 -10.99 -8.28 -2.01
N PHE A 177 -10.29 -8.86 -2.97
CA PHE A 177 -9.53 -8.12 -4.00
C PHE A 177 -9.94 -8.54 -5.40
N LYS A 178 -9.92 -7.58 -6.31
CA LYS A 178 -10.09 -7.81 -7.73
C LYS A 178 -8.84 -7.39 -8.49
N ALA A 179 -8.32 -8.28 -9.33
CA ALA A 179 -7.21 -8.01 -10.23
C ALA A 179 -7.64 -8.25 -11.68
N TYR A 180 -7.28 -7.36 -12.61
CA TYR A 180 -7.49 -7.64 -14.02
C TYR A 180 -6.42 -7.02 -14.91
N LYS A 181 -6.21 -7.54 -16.14
CA LYS A 181 -5.19 -7.01 -17.07
C LYS A 181 -3.81 -6.90 -16.42
N THR A 182 -3.42 -7.93 -15.67
CA THR A 182 -2.04 -8.02 -15.17
C THR A 182 -1.15 -8.62 -16.26
N VAL A 183 0.14 -8.28 -16.27
CA VAL A 183 1.07 -8.84 -17.27
C VAL A 183 1.48 -10.27 -16.93
N ARG A 184 1.57 -10.60 -15.65
CA ARG A 184 2.00 -11.93 -15.19
C ARG A 184 0.99 -12.62 -14.28
N HIS A 185 0.75 -12.07 -13.10
CA HIS A 185 -0.07 -12.73 -12.09
C HIS A 185 -0.99 -11.75 -11.39
N GLY A 186 -2.28 -12.11 -11.29
CA GLY A 186 -3.28 -11.34 -10.56
C GLY A 186 -3.03 -11.32 -9.05
N VAL A 187 -2.78 -12.49 -8.46
CA VAL A 187 -2.52 -12.65 -7.02
C VAL A 187 -1.42 -13.68 -6.81
N LEU A 188 -0.50 -13.39 -5.90
CA LEU A 188 0.63 -14.23 -5.52
C LEU A 188 0.81 -14.25 -4.01
N THR A 189 1.21 -15.40 -3.47
CA THR A 189 1.57 -15.57 -2.06
C THR A 189 3.05 -15.90 -1.92
N TYR A 190 3.72 -15.35 -0.92
CA TYR A 190 5.10 -15.77 -0.61
C TYR A 190 5.15 -17.11 0.15
N GLN A 191 6.32 -17.73 0.21
CA GLN A 191 6.55 -18.96 0.97
C GLN A 191 6.53 -18.68 2.49
N GLY A 192 6.30 -19.71 3.31
CA GLY A 192 6.51 -19.63 4.77
C GLY A 192 5.26 -19.45 5.63
N TYR A 193 4.06 -19.49 5.04
CA TYR A 193 2.82 -19.68 5.79
C TYR A 193 2.73 -21.12 6.31
N ARG A 194 2.13 -21.30 7.50
CA ARG A 194 1.65 -22.64 7.90
C ARG A 194 0.36 -22.98 7.18
N THR A 195 -0.56 -22.03 7.14
CA THR A 195 -1.84 -22.10 6.42
C THR A 195 -2.23 -20.69 6.02
N ILE A 196 -2.67 -20.52 4.77
CA ILE A 196 -3.27 -19.28 4.29
C ILE A 196 -4.62 -19.57 3.62
N GLU A 197 -5.65 -18.83 4.00
CA GLU A 197 -6.95 -18.81 3.33
C GLU A 197 -7.03 -17.63 2.38
N VAL A 198 -7.21 -17.91 1.10
CA VAL A 198 -7.43 -16.87 0.08
C VAL A 198 -8.86 -17.01 -0.43
N SER A 199 -9.69 -15.98 -0.27
CA SER A 199 -11.12 -16.06 -0.59
C SER A 199 -11.69 -14.74 -1.11
N ASN A 200 -12.79 -14.81 -1.86
CA ASN A 200 -13.39 -13.65 -2.54
C ASN A 200 -12.36 -12.83 -3.34
N ILE A 201 -11.58 -13.54 -4.17
CA ILE A 201 -10.61 -12.97 -5.10
C ILE A 201 -11.14 -13.16 -6.52
N GLU A 202 -11.18 -12.08 -7.28
CA GLU A 202 -11.55 -12.12 -8.69
C GLU A 202 -10.32 -11.74 -9.53
N THR A 203 -9.84 -12.65 -10.38
CA THR A 203 -8.76 -12.38 -11.35
C THR A 203 -9.29 -12.57 -12.77
N LEU A 204 -9.17 -11.55 -13.62
CA LEU A 204 -9.69 -11.57 -15.00
C LEU A 204 -8.63 -11.08 -15.98
N ASP A 205 -8.41 -11.78 -17.08
CA ASP A 205 -7.48 -11.32 -18.14
C ASP A 205 -6.07 -11.07 -17.56
N CYS A 206 -5.55 -12.06 -16.82
CA CYS A 206 -4.32 -11.97 -16.01
C CYS A 206 -3.17 -12.80 -16.57
#